data_AF-A0A843YDN9-F1
#
_entry.id   AF-A0A843YDN9-F1
#
_cell.length_a   1.000
_cell.length_b   1.000
_cell.length_c   1.000
_cell.angle_alpha   90.00
_cell.angle_beta   90.00
_cell.angle_gamma   90.00
#
_symmetry.space_group_name_H-M   'P 1'
#
loop_
_entity.id
_entity.type
_entity.pdbx_description
1 polymer ?
#
loop_
_entity_poly.entity_id
_entity_poly.type
_entity_poly.pdbx_seq_one_letter_code
_entity_poly.pdbx_strand_id
1 'polypeptide(L)'
;MNDASAVSLEDAENGAKVWTVPCEHTQYPYDRAAFENRRRDGLATLENGLPAWPVAEENGIAFQTFKQRLKRGWSGERAATEGVREIAHNPDDEWEVIALENGLSVRAFRSRVQAGCPEAIAATMGLSWRKW
;
A
#
# COMPACT_ATOMS: atom_id res chain seq x y z
N MET A 1 -14.46 19.81 34.03
CA MET A 1 -15.09 21.15 33.94
C MET A 1 -15.86 21.17 32.62
N ASN A 2 -17.14 20.80 32.64
CA ASN A 2 -18.02 20.91 31.47
C ASN A 2 -18.67 22.29 31.56
N ASP A 3 -18.13 23.23 30.82
CA ASP A 3 -18.69 24.58 30.77
C ASP A 3 -19.96 24.57 29.92
N ALA A 4 -21.13 24.63 30.56
CA ALA A 4 -22.42 24.65 29.89
C ALA A 4 -22.64 25.94 29.07
N SER A 5 -21.73 26.90 29.18
CA SER A 5 -21.73 28.17 28.44
C SER A 5 -21.35 28.05 26.96
N ALA A 6 -20.94 26.87 26.47
CA ALA A 6 -20.50 26.66 25.09
C ALA A 6 -21.62 26.26 24.12
N VAL A 7 -22.91 26.23 24.53
CA VAL A 7 -24.02 25.85 23.65
C VAL A 7 -24.96 27.04 23.46
N SER A 8 -25.05 27.55 22.23
CA SER A 8 -25.97 28.61 21.82
C SER A 8 -27.26 27.98 21.28
N LEU A 9 -28.41 28.60 21.59
CA LEU A 9 -29.71 28.17 21.06
C LEU A 9 -30.17 29.20 20.05
N GLU A 10 -30.28 28.80 18.79
CA GLU A 10 -30.61 29.67 17.67
C GLU A 10 -31.91 29.20 17.01
N ASP A 11 -32.73 30.14 16.55
CA ASP A 11 -33.92 29.83 15.76
C ASP A 11 -33.50 29.64 14.30
N ALA A 12 -33.67 28.42 13.77
CA ALA A 12 -33.47 28.13 12.37
C ALA A 12 -34.57 28.78 11.51
N GLU A 13 -34.27 29.00 10.23
CA GLU A 13 -35.14 29.72 9.27
C GLU A 13 -36.53 29.09 9.10
N ASN A 14 -36.69 27.81 9.44
CA ASN A 14 -37.96 27.08 9.42
C ASN A 14 -38.74 27.14 10.76
N GLY A 15 -38.31 27.98 11.71
CA GLY A 15 -38.92 28.13 13.03
C GLY A 15 -38.54 27.03 14.04
N ALA A 16 -37.61 26.14 13.71
CA ALA A 16 -37.10 25.12 14.63
C ALA A 16 -35.94 25.67 15.46
N LYS A 17 -35.87 25.30 16.74
CA LYS A 17 -34.74 25.68 17.61
C LYS A 17 -33.60 24.70 17.48
N VAL A 18 -32.42 25.19 17.12
CA VAL A 18 -31.19 24.40 16.93
C VAL A 18 -30.18 24.79 18.00
N TRP A 19 -29.56 23.80 18.61
CA TRP A 19 -28.45 24.00 19.55
C TRP A 19 -27.14 23.99 18.76
N THR A 20 -26.43 25.11 18.75
CA THR A 20 -25.14 25.30 18.06
C THR A 20 -24.02 25.33 19.09
N VAL A 21 -22.98 24.53 18.88
CA VAL A 21 -21.77 24.52 19.72
C VAL A 21 -20.63 25.08 18.85
N PRO A 22 -20.01 26.22 19.22
CA PRO A 22 -18.83 26.70 18.53
C PRO A 22 -17.67 25.78 18.89
N CYS A 23 -17.39 24.81 18.03
CA CYS A 23 -16.20 23.99 18.13
C CYS A 23 -15.03 24.78 17.55
N GLU A 24 -14.07 25.18 18.41
CA GLU A 24 -12.76 25.58 17.92
C GLU A 24 -12.08 24.35 17.30
N HIS A 25 -12.03 24.30 15.97
CA HIS A 25 -11.28 23.28 15.27
C HIS A 25 -9.80 23.58 15.50
N THR A 26 -9.23 23.06 16.59
CA THR A 26 -7.79 23.14 16.82
C THR A 26 -7.14 22.29 15.74
N GLN A 27 -6.56 22.94 14.73
CA GLN A 27 -5.78 22.24 13.72
C GLN A 27 -4.53 21.68 14.43
N TYR A 28 -4.67 20.46 14.94
CA TYR A 28 -3.54 19.74 15.50
C TYR A 28 -2.54 19.55 14.35
N PRO A 29 -1.24 19.83 14.55
CA PRO A 29 -0.24 19.58 13.52
C PRO A 29 -0.10 18.07 13.31
N TYR A 30 -1.00 17.50 12.51
CA TYR A 30 -0.98 16.10 12.11
C TYR A 30 0.01 15.94 10.97
N ASP A 31 1.28 15.77 11.33
CA ASP A 31 2.27 15.29 10.39
C ASP A 31 2.10 13.77 10.23
N ARG A 32 1.41 13.42 9.14
CA ARG A 32 1.15 12.03 8.75
C ARG A 32 2.45 11.23 8.60
N ALA A 33 3.51 11.84 8.07
CA ALA A 33 4.78 11.16 7.84
C ALA A 33 5.45 10.82 9.17
N ALA A 34 5.47 11.76 10.12
CA ALA A 34 5.99 11.51 11.46
C ALA A 34 5.22 10.41 12.21
N PHE A 35 3.90 10.32 12.06
CA PHE A 35 3.10 9.25 12.66
C PHE A 35 3.37 7.89 12.00
N GLU A 36 3.40 7.84 10.66
CA GLU A 36 3.68 6.62 9.92
C GLU A 36 5.08 6.09 10.23
N ASN A 37 6.09 6.97 10.34
CA ASN A 37 7.46 6.59 10.68
C ASN A 37 7.58 5.98 12.07
N ARG A 38 6.97 6.58 13.11
CA ARG A 38 6.96 5.99 14.47
C ARG A 38 6.42 4.56 14.50
N ARG A 39 5.39 4.28 13.70
CA ARG A 39 4.81 2.93 13.59
C ARG A 39 5.76 1.95 12.91
N ARG A 40 6.56 2.41 11.95
CA ARG A 40 7.54 1.58 11.22
C ARG A 40 8.80 1.33 12.05
N ASP A 41 9.26 2.31 12.81
CA ASP A 41 10.44 2.21 13.67
C ASP A 41 10.28 1.16 14.78
N GLY A 42 9.04 0.91 15.23
CA GLY A 42 8.74 -0.10 16.25
C GLY A 42 8.69 -1.56 15.77
N LEU A 43 8.97 -1.85 14.49
CA LEU A 43 8.83 -3.22 13.95
C LEU A 43 9.98 -4.16 14.35
N ALA A 44 11.22 -3.69 14.24
CA ALA A 44 12.41 -4.49 14.54
C ALA A 44 13.60 -3.56 14.77
N THR A 45 14.51 -4.00 15.64
CA THR A 45 15.78 -3.32 15.92
C THR A 45 16.95 -4.08 15.32
N LEU A 46 18.02 -3.35 15.04
CA LEU A 46 19.35 -3.88 14.72
C LEU A 46 20.05 -4.35 16.01
N GLU A 47 21.22 -4.98 15.89
CA GLU A 47 22.02 -5.42 17.04
C GLU A 47 22.44 -4.26 17.96
N ASN A 48 22.62 -3.07 17.39
CA ASN A 48 22.94 -1.84 18.13
C ASN A 48 21.72 -1.16 18.78
N GLY A 49 20.52 -1.77 18.71
CA GLY A 49 19.30 -1.26 19.32
C GLY A 49 18.56 -0.17 18.51
N LEU A 50 19.11 0.25 17.36
CA LEU A 50 18.45 1.22 16.48
C LEU A 50 17.33 0.56 15.65
N PRO A 51 16.32 1.32 15.22
CA PRO A 51 15.29 0.80 14.33
C PRO A 51 15.90 0.31 13.01
N ALA A 52 15.47 -0.85 12.55
CA ALA A 52 15.97 -1.44 11.31
C ALA A 52 15.30 -0.88 10.04
N TRP A 53 14.16 -0.18 10.17
CA TRP A 53 13.43 0.39 9.03
C TRP A 53 14.21 1.47 8.27
N PRO A 54 14.83 2.48 8.92
CA PRO A 54 15.62 3.50 8.20
C PRO A 54 16.73 2.90 7.33
N VAL A 55 17.43 1.88 7.83
CA VAL A 55 18.48 1.16 7.07
C VAL A 55 17.88 0.42 5.87
N ALA A 56 16.70 -0.19 6.03
CA ALA A 56 16.02 -0.85 4.91
C ALA A 56 15.61 0.15 3.81
N GLU A 57 15.14 1.34 4.22
CA GLU A 57 14.76 2.42 3.31
C GLU A 57 15.97 2.97 2.54
N GLU A 58 17.10 3.21 3.23
CA GLU A 58 18.37 3.61 2.60
C GLU A 58 18.88 2.55 1.60
N ASN A 59 18.66 1.27 1.88
CA ASN A 59 18.98 0.16 0.99
C ASN A 59 17.94 -0.07 -0.12
N GLY A 60 16.94 0.80 -0.26
CA GLY A 60 15.91 0.71 -1.31
C GLY A 60 14.92 -0.44 -1.12
N ILE A 61 14.82 -1.01 0.09
CA ILE A 61 13.91 -2.10 0.38
C ILE A 61 12.54 -1.53 0.74
N ALA A 62 11.55 -1.82 -0.11
CA ALA A 62 10.17 -1.42 0.13
C ALA A 62 9.65 -1.96 1.49
N PHE A 63 8.84 -1.13 2.17
CA PHE A 63 8.27 -1.45 3.48
C PHE A 63 7.56 -2.80 3.53
N GLN A 64 6.80 -3.15 2.49
CA GLN A 64 6.11 -4.44 2.43
C GLN A 64 7.10 -5.60 2.38
N THR A 65 8.19 -5.46 1.63
CA THR A 65 9.25 -6.46 1.55
C THR A 65 9.91 -6.64 2.91
N PHE A 66 10.30 -5.55 3.57
CA PHE A 66 10.87 -5.56 4.93
C PHE A 66 9.92 -6.23 5.94
N LYS A 67 8.65 -5.83 5.97
CA LYS A 67 7.62 -6.41 6.85
C LYS A 67 7.41 -7.91 6.58
N GLN A 68 7.42 -8.34 5.32
CA GLN A 68 7.30 -9.76 4.98
C GLN A 68 8.53 -10.57 5.39
N ARG A 69 9.73 -9.99 5.33
CA ARG A 69 10.96 -10.62 5.84
C ARG A 69 10.89 -10.85 7.35
N LEU A 70 10.43 -9.85 8.11
CA LEU A 70 10.21 -10.01 9.55
C LEU A 70 9.16 -11.09 9.87
N LYS A 71 8.05 -11.14 9.13
CA LYS A 71 7.04 -12.21 9.27
C LYS A 71 7.60 -13.61 8.99
N ARG A 72 8.65 -13.72 8.17
CA ARG A 72 9.36 -14.98 7.88
C ARG A 72 10.42 -15.32 8.93
N GLY A 73 10.50 -14.55 10.02
CA GLY A 73 11.45 -14.77 11.12
C GLY A 73 12.86 -14.23 10.87
N TRP A 74 13.03 -13.30 9.93
CA TRP A 74 14.34 -12.68 9.71
C TRP A 74 14.67 -11.69 10.83
N SER A 75 15.95 -11.58 11.18
CA SER A 75 16.43 -10.50 12.05
C SER A 75 16.24 -9.14 11.39
N GLY A 76 16.14 -8.07 12.17
CA GLY A 76 16.01 -6.70 11.67
C GLY A 76 17.13 -6.33 10.70
N GLU A 77 18.37 -6.68 11.06
CA GLU A 77 19.56 -6.43 10.23
C GLU A 77 19.48 -7.16 8.89
N ARG A 78 19.28 -8.48 8.90
CA ARG A 78 19.12 -9.26 7.67
C ARG A 78 17.94 -8.78 6.83
N ALA A 79 16.84 -8.39 7.46
CA ALA A 79 15.68 -7.87 6.76
C ALA A 79 15.96 -6.53 6.06
N ALA A 80 16.85 -5.71 6.63
CA ALA A 80 17.22 -4.39 6.16
C ALA A 80 18.40 -4.36 5.18
N THR A 81 19.25 -5.39 5.12
CA THR A 81 20.46 -5.39 4.28
C THR A 81 20.43 -6.39 3.13
N GLU A 82 19.68 -7.49 3.26
CA GLU A 82 19.63 -8.50 2.19
C GLU A 82 18.95 -7.91 0.94
N GLY A 83 19.58 -8.06 -0.23
CA GLY A 83 19.02 -7.62 -1.51
C GLY A 83 17.65 -8.24 -1.81
N VAL A 84 16.82 -7.52 -2.56
CA VAL A 84 15.63 -8.13 -3.18
C VAL A 84 16.15 -9.07 -4.26
N ARG A 85 15.65 -10.31 -4.31
CA ARG A 85 15.98 -11.24 -5.40
C ARG A 85 15.68 -10.53 -6.72
N GLU A 86 16.69 -10.37 -7.56
CA GLU A 86 16.49 -10.02 -8.96
C GLU A 86 15.74 -11.19 -9.60
N ILE A 87 14.45 -10.99 -9.85
CA ILE A 87 13.70 -11.92 -10.68
C ILE A 87 14.15 -11.61 -12.09
N ALA A 88 15.19 -12.31 -12.55
CA ALA A 88 15.61 -12.23 -13.94
C ALA A 88 14.39 -12.53 -14.81
N HIS A 89 14.04 -11.57 -15.66
CA HIS A 89 13.07 -11.80 -16.71
C HIS A 89 13.63 -12.91 -17.61
N ASN A 90 12.83 -13.95 -17.87
CA ASN A 90 13.24 -15.05 -18.73
C ASN A 90 13.09 -14.60 -20.19
N PRO A 91 14.18 -14.30 -20.91
CA PRO A 91 14.09 -13.78 -22.28
C PRO A 91 13.53 -14.82 -23.26
N ASP A 92 13.60 -16.11 -22.93
CA ASP A 92 13.07 -17.21 -23.75
C ASP A 92 11.60 -17.56 -23.40
N ASP A 93 10.92 -16.74 -22.59
CA ASP A 93 9.50 -16.92 -22.36
C ASP A 93 8.73 -16.51 -23.61
N GLU A 94 8.48 -17.46 -24.52
CA GLU A 94 7.73 -17.27 -25.77
C GLU A 94 6.39 -16.54 -25.52
N TRP A 95 5.78 -16.79 -24.37
CA TRP A 95 4.54 -16.17 -23.93
C TRP A 95 4.68 -14.66 -23.65
N GLU A 96 5.85 -14.19 -23.25
CA GLU A 96 6.13 -12.76 -23.04
C GLU A 96 6.27 -12.04 -24.37
N VAL A 97 6.97 -12.64 -25.33
CA VAL A 97 7.10 -12.10 -26.70
C VAL A 97 5.71 -11.97 -27.33
N ILE A 98 4.92 -13.05 -27.34
CA ILE A 98 3.57 -13.07 -27.90
C ILE A 98 2.66 -12.05 -27.19
N ALA A 99 2.73 -11.95 -25.85
CA ALA A 99 1.92 -10.99 -25.11
C ALA A 99 2.30 -9.54 -25.43
N LEU A 100 3.60 -9.21 -25.46
CA LEU A 100 4.08 -7.85 -25.73
C LEU A 100 3.79 -7.40 -27.16
N GLU A 101 3.98 -8.27 -28.16
CA GLU A 101 3.63 -8.01 -29.55
C GLU A 101 2.14 -7.66 -29.72
N ASN A 102 1.28 -8.30 -28.92
CA ASN A 102 -0.16 -8.04 -28.92
C ASN A 102 -0.60 -6.95 -27.92
N GLY A 103 0.34 -6.24 -27.29
CA GLY A 103 0.05 -5.15 -26.35
C GLY A 103 -0.60 -5.62 -25.03
N LEU A 104 -0.39 -6.88 -24.65
CA LEU A 104 -0.88 -7.49 -23.42
C LEU A 104 0.23 -7.61 -22.38
N SER A 105 -0.17 -7.58 -21.11
CA SER A 105 0.74 -8.05 -20.06
C SER A 105 0.84 -9.57 -20.09
N VAL A 106 2.06 -10.10 -19.89
CA VAL A 106 2.32 -11.54 -19.77
C VAL A 106 1.42 -12.20 -18.73
N ARG A 107 1.15 -11.49 -17.63
CA ARG A 107 0.25 -11.94 -16.57
C ARG A 107 -1.18 -12.14 -17.08
N ALA A 108 -1.69 -11.24 -17.91
CA ALA A 108 -3.03 -11.36 -18.49
C ALA A 108 -3.09 -12.54 -19.47
N PHE A 109 -2.09 -12.70 -20.33
CA PHE A 109 -1.99 -13.82 -21.25
C PHE A 109 -1.92 -15.17 -20.50
N ARG A 110 -1.00 -15.31 -19.55
CA ARG A 110 -0.85 -16.52 -18.70
C ARG A 110 -2.13 -16.87 -17.96
N SER A 111 -2.80 -15.88 -17.36
CA SER A 111 -4.05 -16.11 -16.63
C SER A 111 -5.16 -16.63 -17.53
N ARG A 112 -5.19 -16.26 -18.82
CA ARG A 112 -6.17 -16.74 -19.79
C ARG A 112 -5.89 -18.18 -20.20
N VAL A 113 -4.63 -18.49 -20.51
CA VAL A 113 -4.21 -19.86 -20.87
C VAL A 113 -4.45 -20.82 -19.70
N GLN A 114 -4.09 -20.42 -18.46
CA GLN A 114 -4.37 -21.20 -17.25
C GLN A 114 -5.86 -21.40 -16.99
N ALA A 115 -6.72 -20.49 -17.45
CA ALA A 115 -8.17 -20.63 -17.40
C ALA A 115 -8.74 -21.50 -18.54
N GLY A 116 -7.89 -22.07 -19.40
CA GLY A 116 -8.28 -22.94 -20.52
C GLY A 116 -8.53 -22.20 -21.83
N CYS A 117 -8.18 -20.93 -21.94
CA CYS A 117 -8.29 -20.19 -23.20
C CYS A 117 -7.19 -20.64 -24.18
N PRO A 118 -7.53 -21.00 -25.43
CA PRO A 118 -6.53 -21.31 -26.45
C PRO A 118 -5.57 -20.14 -26.66
N GLU A 119 -4.28 -20.42 -26.84
CA GLU A 119 -3.21 -19.40 -26.89
C GLU A 119 -3.46 -18.32 -27.94
N ALA A 120 -3.87 -18.69 -29.15
CA ALA A 120 -4.17 -17.75 -30.23
C ALA A 120 -5.28 -16.74 -29.86
N ILE A 121 -6.27 -17.19 -29.08
CA ILE A 121 -7.36 -16.35 -28.59
C ILE A 121 -6.89 -15.53 -27.38
N ALA A 122 -6.15 -16.15 -26.45
CA ALA A 122 -5.59 -15.50 -25.28
C ALA A 122 -4.68 -14.31 -25.64
N ALA A 123 -3.95 -14.40 -26.75
CA ALA A 123 -3.03 -13.36 -27.24
C ALA A 123 -3.75 -12.16 -27.87
N THR A 124 -4.94 -12.35 -28.42
CA THR A 124 -5.62 -11.33 -29.24
C THR A 124 -6.83 -10.69 -28.56
N MET A 125 -7.31 -11.29 -27.46
CA MET A 125 -8.41 -10.74 -26.68
C MET A 125 -8.04 -9.43 -25.97
N GLY A 126 -8.90 -8.42 -26.11
CA GLY A 126 -8.80 -7.17 -25.36
C GLY A 126 -8.85 -7.36 -23.83
N LEU A 127 -8.40 -6.37 -23.07
CA LEU A 127 -8.25 -6.42 -21.59
C LEU A 127 -9.56 -6.68 -20.82
N SER A 128 -10.73 -6.52 -21.46
CA SER A 128 -12.06 -6.66 -20.87
C SER A 128 -12.71 -8.00 -21.24
N TRP A 129 -12.45 -9.05 -20.46
CA TRP A 129 -13.16 -10.34 -20.59
C TRP A 129 -13.96 -10.74 -19.33
N ARG A 130 -13.81 -10.03 -18.21
CA ARG A 130 -14.73 -10.20 -17.07
C ARG A 130 -16.01 -9.40 -17.32
N LYS A 131 -16.99 -10.02 -17.98
CA LYS A 131 -18.39 -9.69 -17.69
C LYS A 131 -18.77 -10.49 -16.44
N TRP A 132 -19.05 -9.74 -15.38
CA TRP A 132 -19.54 -10.20 -14.09
C TRP A 132 -20.97 -10.72 -14.24
#